data_AF-A0A355V5N1-F1
#
_entry.id   AF-A0A355V5N1-F1
#
_cell.length_a   1.000
_cell.length_b   1.000
_cell.length_c   1.000
_cell.angle_alpha   90.00
_cell.angle_beta   90.00
_cell.angle_gamma   90.00
#
_symmetry.space_group_name_H-M   'P 1'
#
loop_
_entity.id
_entity.type
_entity.pdbx_description
1 polymer ?
#
loop_
_entity_poly.entity_id
_entity_poly.type
_entity_poly.pdbx_seq_one_letter_code
_entity_poly.pdbx_strand_id
1 'polypeptide(L)'
;MSKTQTSIATDSASVLKTFTPYKIKKGEEYMNEAQKEHFKAILRSWRNQLMEEVDRTVHHLQDDAANYPDPADRATQEEEFSLELRTRDRERKL
;
A
#
# COMPACT_ATOMS: atom_id res chain seq x y z
N MET A 1 10.64 21.50 -18.02
CA MET A 1 10.08 21.76 -16.67
C MET A 1 9.10 20.64 -16.33
N SER A 2 9.59 19.54 -15.77
CA SER A 2 8.74 18.39 -15.37
C SER A 2 8.20 18.61 -13.97
N LYS A 3 6.88 18.53 -13.83
CA LYS A 3 6.19 18.52 -12.54
C LYS A 3 6.27 17.10 -11.98
N THR A 4 7.04 16.89 -10.93
CA THR A 4 7.05 15.61 -10.19
C THR A 4 5.73 15.49 -9.43
N GLN A 5 4.97 14.47 -9.77
CA GLN A 5 3.61 14.23 -9.35
C GLN A 5 3.61 13.56 -7.97
N THR A 6 3.01 14.22 -6.97
CA THR A 6 2.63 13.62 -5.70
C THR A 6 1.54 12.57 -5.96
N SER A 7 1.85 11.27 -5.96
CA SER A 7 0.92 10.19 -6.36
C SER A 7 0.40 9.30 -5.23
N ILE A 8 0.86 9.45 -3.98
CA ILE A 8 0.52 8.53 -2.88
C ILE A 8 -0.97 8.57 -2.47
N ALA A 9 -1.66 9.71 -2.64
CA ALA A 9 -3.06 9.84 -2.21
C ALA A 9 -4.09 9.14 -3.13
N THR A 10 -3.65 8.62 -4.28
CA THR A 10 -4.57 8.11 -5.32
C THR A 10 -4.88 6.61 -5.17
N ASP A 11 -4.07 5.84 -4.46
CA ASP A 11 -4.13 4.37 -4.53
C ASP A 11 -5.09 3.72 -3.52
N SER A 12 -5.27 4.29 -2.33
CA SER A 12 -6.25 3.76 -1.36
C SER A 12 -7.68 3.75 -1.90
N ALA A 13 -8.01 4.66 -2.84
CA ALA A 13 -9.30 4.70 -3.52
C ALA A 13 -9.42 3.67 -4.65
N SER A 14 -8.31 3.12 -5.16
CA SER A 14 -8.29 2.09 -6.20
C SER A 14 -8.67 0.72 -5.61
N VAL A 15 -8.18 0.41 -4.40
CA VAL A 15 -8.46 -0.85 -3.69
C VAL A 15 -9.95 -1.08 -3.45
N LEU A 16 -10.69 -0.01 -3.15
CA LEU A 16 -12.14 -0.08 -2.93
C LEU A 16 -12.97 -0.19 -4.22
N LYS A 17 -12.37 -0.06 -5.41
CA LYS A 17 -13.11 -0.19 -6.68
C LYS A 17 -13.23 -1.63 -7.17
N THR A 18 -12.44 -2.56 -6.64
CA THR A 18 -12.37 -3.94 -7.17
C THR A 18 -13.40 -4.89 -6.56
N PHE A 19 -14.16 -4.47 -5.55
CA PHE A 19 -15.18 -5.32 -4.93
C PHE A 19 -16.58 -5.04 -5.49
N THR A 20 -17.36 -6.10 -5.69
CA THR A 20 -18.80 -5.97 -5.94
C THR A 20 -19.53 -5.70 -4.62
N PRO A 21 -20.30 -4.61 -4.48
CA PRO A 21 -21.00 -4.30 -3.23
C PRO A 21 -21.96 -5.42 -2.78
N TYR A 22 -22.04 -5.67 -1.46
CA TYR A 22 -23.00 -6.62 -0.89
C TYR A 22 -24.45 -6.19 -1.16
N LYS A 23 -25.27 -7.13 -1.63
CA LYS A 23 -26.70 -6.90 -1.87
C LYS A 23 -27.52 -7.29 -0.64
N ILE A 24 -27.91 -6.29 0.14
CA ILE A 24 -28.72 -6.45 1.35
C ILE A 24 -30.11 -7.01 0.98
N LYS A 25 -30.59 -7.99 1.74
CA LYS A 25 -31.95 -8.53 1.62
C LYS A 25 -32.89 -7.87 2.64
N LYS A 26 -34.17 -7.73 2.30
CA LYS A 26 -35.18 -7.16 3.21
C LYS A 26 -35.37 -8.08 4.42
N GLY A 27 -35.22 -7.53 5.62
CA GLY A 27 -35.35 -8.29 6.88
C GLY A 27 -34.07 -9.04 7.30
N GLU A 28 -32.95 -8.77 6.64
CA GLU A 28 -31.65 -9.35 7.00
C GLU A 28 -31.09 -8.71 8.28
N GLU A 29 -30.64 -9.54 9.22
CA GLU A 29 -29.99 -9.08 10.44
C GLU A 29 -28.62 -8.47 10.13
N TYR A 30 -28.32 -7.34 10.76
CA TYR A 30 -27.02 -6.70 10.65
C TYR A 30 -25.90 -7.61 11.15
N MET A 31 -24.78 -7.68 10.42
CA MET A 31 -23.62 -8.51 10.77
C MET A 31 -23.93 -10.01 10.86
N ASN A 32 -24.83 -10.47 10.00
CA ASN A 32 -25.00 -11.89 9.76
C ASN A 32 -23.74 -12.51 9.12
N GLU A 33 -23.75 -13.83 8.98
CA GLU A 33 -22.60 -14.58 8.48
C GLU A 33 -22.18 -14.17 7.05
N ALA A 34 -23.14 -13.96 6.16
CA ALA A 34 -22.88 -13.56 4.77
C ALA A 34 -22.23 -12.16 4.67
N GLN A 35 -22.69 -11.19 5.47
CA GLN A 35 -22.08 -9.87 5.53
C GLN A 35 -20.66 -9.94 6.12
N LYS A 36 -20.46 -10.71 7.20
CA LYS A 36 -19.14 -10.91 7.81
C LYS A 36 -18.15 -11.56 6.84
N GLU A 37 -18.58 -12.55 6.07
CA GLU A 37 -17.75 -13.18 5.04
C GLU A 37 -17.36 -12.20 3.94
N HIS A 38 -18.30 -11.37 3.48
CA HIS A 38 -18.03 -10.35 2.49
C HIS A 38 -16.97 -9.34 2.99
N PHE A 39 -17.13 -8.81 4.20
CA PHE A 39 -16.13 -7.91 4.80
C PHE A 39 -14.78 -8.59 5.01
N LYS A 40 -14.77 -9.85 5.48
CA LYS A 40 -13.52 -10.62 5.62
C LYS A 40 -12.78 -10.75 4.30
N ALA A 41 -13.50 -11.00 3.19
CA ALA A 41 -12.89 -11.10 1.86
C ALA A 41 -12.24 -9.77 1.44
N ILE A 42 -12.94 -8.65 1.63
CA ILE A 42 -12.42 -7.31 1.33
C ILE A 42 -11.16 -7.02 2.16
N LEU A 43 -11.23 -7.22 3.48
CA LEU A 43 -10.11 -6.94 4.38
C LEU A 43 -8.89 -7.83 4.11
N ARG A 44 -9.10 -9.10 3.76
CA ARG A 44 -8.01 -10.01 3.38
C ARG A 44 -7.36 -9.59 2.07
N SER A 45 -8.16 -9.24 1.06
CA SER A 45 -7.66 -8.74 -0.22
C SER A 45 -6.83 -7.47 0.00
N TRP A 46 -7.34 -6.53 0.79
CA TRP A 46 -6.64 -5.29 1.07
C TRP A 46 -5.34 -5.52 1.82
N ARG A 47 -5.34 -6.38 2.85
CA ARG A 47 -4.12 -6.79 3.54
C ARG A 47 -3.08 -7.37 2.59
N ASN A 48 -3.49 -8.26 1.67
CA ASN A 48 -2.57 -8.88 0.74
C ASN A 48 -1.92 -7.87 -0.21
N GLN A 49 -2.70 -6.90 -0.70
CA GLN A 49 -2.18 -5.81 -1.55
C GLN A 49 -1.16 -4.95 -0.80
N LEU A 50 -1.46 -4.58 0.45
CA LEU A 50 -0.51 -3.84 1.30
C LEU A 50 0.79 -4.63 1.52
N MET A 51 0.69 -5.95 1.75
CA MET A 51 1.88 -6.79 1.88
C MET A 51 2.68 -6.87 0.58
N GLU A 52 2.01 -6.96 -0.58
CA GLU A 52 2.68 -6.99 -1.89
C GLU A 52 3.38 -5.66 -2.21
N GLU A 53 2.78 -4.52 -1.87
CA GLU A 53 3.41 -3.21 -2.01
C GLU A 53 4.66 -3.07 -1.13
N VAL A 54 4.59 -3.57 0.11
CA VAL A 54 5.75 -3.64 1.01
C VAL A 54 6.87 -4.52 0.42
N ASP A 55 6.52 -5.67 -0.14
CA ASP A 55 7.52 -6.55 -0.77
C ASP A 55 8.16 -5.89 -1.99
N ARG A 56 7.38 -5.20 -2.83
CA ARG A 56 7.89 -4.45 -4.01
C ARG A 56 8.84 -3.32 -3.62
N THR A 57 8.48 -2.53 -2.61
CA THR A 57 9.33 -1.45 -2.12
C THR A 57 10.64 -1.98 -1.55
N VAL A 58 10.62 -3.08 -0.79
CA VAL A 58 11.86 -3.72 -0.29
C VAL A 58 12.76 -4.20 -1.43
N HIS A 59 12.20 -4.81 -2.48
CA HIS A 59 13.01 -5.24 -3.63
C HIS A 59 13.60 -4.04 -4.38
N HIS A 60 12.81 -2.99 -4.64
CA HIS A 60 13.30 -1.77 -5.29
C HIS A 60 14.45 -1.14 -4.51
N LEU A 61 14.32 -1.10 -3.18
CA LEU A 61 15.33 -0.59 -2.27
C LEU A 61 16.63 -1.42 -2.28
N GLN A 62 16.53 -2.74 -2.44
CA GLN A 62 17.70 -3.62 -2.54
C GLN A 62 18.43 -3.46 -3.88
N ASP A 63 17.69 -3.32 -4.98
CA ASP A 63 18.26 -3.16 -6.32
C ASP A 63 18.97 -1.80 -6.48
N ASP A 64 18.41 -0.73 -5.92
CA ASP A 64 19.00 0.62 -5.97
C ASP A 64 20.26 0.75 -5.09
N ALA A 65 20.34 0.02 -3.98
CA ALA A 65 21.53 0.01 -3.11
C ALA A 65 22.77 -0.67 -3.73
N ALA A 66 22.62 -1.36 -4.88
CA ALA A 66 23.69 -2.16 -5.46
C ALA A 66 24.63 -1.39 -6.42
N ASN A 67 24.28 -0.17 -6.83
CA ASN A 67 25.04 0.58 -7.85
C ASN A 67 25.46 1.98 -7.34
N TYR A 68 26.76 2.16 -7.08
CA TYR A 68 27.32 3.47 -6.69
C TYR A 68 28.33 3.98 -7.71
N PRO A 69 28.01 5.05 -8.46
CA PRO A 69 28.97 5.76 -9.30
C PRO A 69 29.85 6.73 -8.50
N ASP A 70 29.30 7.47 -7.51
CA ASP A 70 30.07 8.42 -6.69
C ASP A 70 29.55 8.62 -5.22
N PRO A 71 30.28 9.35 -4.35
CA PRO A 71 29.89 9.61 -2.95
C PRO A 71 28.72 10.58 -2.72
N ALA A 72 28.45 11.50 -3.66
CA ALA A 72 27.31 12.42 -3.56
C ALA A 72 25.99 11.70 -3.88
N ASP A 73 26.02 10.80 -4.87
CA ASP A 73 24.90 9.91 -5.21
C ASP A 73 24.50 9.05 -4.00
N ARG A 74 25.50 8.58 -3.24
CA ARG A 74 25.27 7.83 -2.00
C ARG A 74 24.53 8.66 -0.94
N ALA A 75 24.92 9.91 -0.74
CA ALA A 75 24.32 10.78 0.29
C ALA A 75 22.84 11.08 -0.01
N THR A 76 22.50 11.34 -1.28
CA THR A 76 21.11 11.55 -1.70
C THR A 76 20.25 10.30 -1.51
N GLN A 77 20.78 9.12 -1.84
CA GLN A 77 20.07 7.87 -1.66
C GLN A 77 19.82 7.55 -0.18
N GLU A 78 20.79 7.75 0.71
CA GLU A 78 20.62 7.53 2.16
C GLU A 78 19.51 8.43 2.76
N GLU A 79 19.34 9.64 2.24
CA GLU A 79 18.24 10.54 2.61
C GLU A 79 16.88 9.98 2.15
N GLU A 80 16.77 9.53 0.90
CA GLU A 80 15.54 8.94 0.35
C GLU A 80 15.12 7.68 1.11
N PHE A 81 16.06 6.78 1.39
CA PHE A 81 15.86 5.58 2.22
C PHE A 81 15.32 5.94 3.61
N SER A 82 15.87 6.98 4.23
CA SER A 82 15.45 7.43 5.56
C SER A 82 14.01 7.95 5.57
N LEU A 83 13.56 8.59 4.49
CA LEU A 83 12.19 9.07 4.32
C LEU A 83 11.22 7.91 4.06
N GLU A 84 11.60 6.96 3.22
CA GLU A 84 10.78 5.80 2.88
C GLU A 84 10.58 4.88 4.08
N LEU A 85 11.65 4.59 4.84
CA LEU A 85 11.57 3.80 6.07
C LEU A 85 10.62 4.41 7.10
N ARG A 86 10.66 5.75 7.27
CA ARG A 86 9.76 6.48 8.18
C ARG A 86 8.30 6.44 7.73
N THR A 87 8.05 6.39 6.43
CA THR A 87 6.70 6.30 5.88
C THR A 87 6.14 4.90 6.08
N ARG A 88 6.93 3.88 5.77
CA ARG A 88 6.59 2.48 6.04
C ARG A 88 6.33 2.20 7.52
N ASP A 89 7.15 2.72 8.43
CA ASP A 89 6.95 2.54 9.87
C ASP A 89 5.66 3.21 10.39
N ARG A 90 5.17 4.25 9.69
CA ARG A 90 3.83 4.82 9.95
C ARG A 90 2.73 3.91 9.43
N GLU A 91 2.87 3.39 8.21
CA GLU A 91 1.90 2.46 7.61
C GLU A 91 1.75 1.17 8.41
N ARG A 92 2.83 0.63 8.98
CA ARG A 92 2.77 -0.56 9.86
C ARG A 92 2.06 -0.31 11.20
N LYS A 93 1.94 0.94 11.62
CA LYS A 93 1.28 1.33 12.89
C LYS A 93 -0.21 1.66 12.72
N LEU A 94 -0.69 1.79 11.49
CA LEU A 94 -2.09 2.04 11.14
C LEU A 94 -2.79 0.71 10.80
#